data_AF-A0AAI9BYN6-F1
#
_entry.id   AF-A0AAI9BYN6-F1
#
_cell.length_a   1.000
_cell.length_b   1.000
_cell.length_c   1.000
_cell.angle_alpha   90.00
_cell.angle_beta   90.00
_cell.angle_gamma   90.00
#
_symmetry.space_group_name_H-M   'P 1'
#
loop_
_entity.id
_entity.type
_entity.pdbx_description
1 polymer ?
#
loop_
_entity_poly.entity_id
_entity_poly.type
_entity_poly.pdbx_seq_one_letter_code
_entity_poly.pdbx_strand_id
1 'polypeptide(L)'
;MHSPSSPPDFMTTRRPSGWVQSGDRWDLWWNGRCVANVVPHAVLGVRLFLDARKMSQTKVVAAANARQAKRYAERWCAARLCPQLRLRDAVARLLDAGTPPPSALTREQRQQARRLAEAGSREMGRIKEALALRRTPAMSRAQEQARPLPR
;
A
#
# COMPACT_ATOMS: atom_id res chain seq x y z
N MET A 1 -26.71 -24.20 -22.92
CA MET A 1 -25.45 -23.59 -22.46
C MET A 1 -25.73 -22.15 -22.08
N HIS A 2 -25.84 -21.84 -20.78
CA HIS A 2 -25.90 -20.45 -20.31
C HIS A 2 -24.87 -20.29 -19.19
N SER A 3 -24.00 -19.31 -19.40
CA SER A 3 -22.82 -19.00 -18.60
C SER A 3 -23.16 -18.73 -17.13
N PRO A 4 -22.37 -19.23 -16.17
CA PRO A 4 -22.53 -18.84 -14.78
C PRO A 4 -22.11 -17.37 -14.65
N SER A 5 -23.06 -16.54 -14.22
CA SER A 5 -22.82 -15.16 -13.80
C SER A 5 -21.67 -15.15 -12.78
N SER A 6 -20.52 -14.60 -13.16
CA SER A 6 -19.41 -14.40 -12.24
C SER A 6 -19.86 -13.42 -11.16
N PRO A 7 -19.77 -13.78 -9.86
CA PRO A 7 -19.98 -12.81 -8.80
C PRO A 7 -18.92 -11.71 -8.92
N PRO A 8 -19.25 -10.44 -8.63
CA PRO A 8 -18.30 -9.35 -8.79
C PRO A 8 -17.11 -9.55 -7.84
N ASP A 9 -15.91 -9.32 -8.39
CA ASP A 9 -14.56 -9.55 -7.84
C ASP A 9 -14.20 -8.74 -6.57
N PHE A 10 -15.17 -8.39 -5.71
CA PHE A 10 -14.95 -7.66 -4.47
C PHE A 10 -14.65 -8.56 -3.27
N MET A 11 -14.70 -9.89 -3.45
CA MET A 11 -14.64 -10.86 -2.35
C MET A 11 -13.24 -11.38 -2.02
N THR A 12 -12.17 -10.86 -2.63
CA THR A 12 -10.81 -11.36 -2.37
C THR A 12 -9.83 -10.23 -2.01
N THR A 13 -9.60 -10.13 -0.70
CA THR A 13 -8.33 -9.79 0.00
C THR A 13 -7.85 -8.35 0.17
N ARG A 14 -8.56 -7.29 -0.27
CA ARG A 14 -8.25 -5.91 0.18
C ARG A 14 -9.51 -5.16 0.60
N ARG A 15 -9.61 -4.81 1.90
CA ARG A 15 -10.70 -3.94 2.39
C ARG A 15 -10.71 -2.66 1.55
N PRO A 16 -11.84 -2.30 0.91
CA PRO A 16 -11.89 -1.09 0.13
C PRO A 16 -11.53 0.09 1.04
N SER A 17 -10.58 0.90 0.57
CA SER A 17 -10.13 2.11 1.23
C SER A 17 -10.02 3.18 0.16
N GLY A 18 -10.48 4.39 0.44
CA GLY A 18 -10.64 5.45 -0.55
C GLY A 18 -12.02 5.49 -1.22
N TRP A 19 -12.14 6.29 -2.28
CA TRP A 19 -13.40 6.48 -2.99
C TRP A 19 -13.73 5.31 -3.91
N VAL A 20 -14.93 4.75 -3.75
CA VAL A 20 -15.52 3.76 -4.65
C VAL A 20 -16.73 4.39 -5.32
N GLN A 21 -16.81 4.28 -6.64
CA GLN A 21 -17.99 4.72 -7.39
C GLN A 21 -18.98 3.56 -7.52
N SER A 22 -20.26 3.83 -7.29
CA SER A 22 -21.35 2.88 -7.50
C SER A 22 -22.48 3.61 -8.22
N GLY A 23 -22.58 3.42 -9.54
CA GLY A 23 -23.46 4.22 -10.39
C GLY A 23 -23.14 5.72 -10.27
N ASP A 24 -24.13 6.53 -9.93
CA ASP A 24 -24.01 7.98 -9.73
C ASP A 24 -23.59 8.40 -8.32
N ARG A 25 -23.44 7.46 -7.37
CA ARG A 25 -22.95 7.77 -6.03
C ARG A 25 -21.47 7.45 -5.87
N TRP A 26 -20.83 8.16 -4.94
CA TRP A 26 -19.48 7.85 -4.50
C TRP A 26 -19.47 7.57 -3.00
N ASP A 27 -18.92 6.42 -2.62
CA ASP A 27 -18.81 5.97 -1.25
C ASP A 27 -17.33 6.04 -0.83
N LEU A 28 -17.03 6.72 0.27
CA LEU A 28 -15.69 6.78 0.86
C LEU A 28 -15.56 5.67 1.87
N TRP A 29 -14.66 4.72 1.60
CA TRP A 29 -14.40 3.60 2.47
C TRP A 29 -13.15 3.82 3.31
N TRP A 30 -13.23 3.44 4.58
CA TRP A 30 -12.12 3.46 5.52
C TRP A 30 -12.19 2.25 6.43
N ASN A 31 -11.12 1.44 6.45
CA ASN A 31 -11.07 0.20 7.23
C ASN A 31 -12.32 -0.68 7.02
N GLY A 32 -12.83 -0.79 5.78
CA GLY A 32 -13.98 -1.64 5.46
C GLY A 32 -15.33 -1.13 5.96
N ARG A 33 -15.43 0.17 6.29
CA ARG A 33 -16.71 0.84 6.54
C ARG A 33 -16.84 2.06 5.63
N CYS A 34 -18.04 2.32 5.13
CA CYS A 34 -18.36 3.58 4.49
C CYS A 34 -18.38 4.68 5.58
N VAL A 35 -17.58 5.73 5.39
CA VAL A 35 -17.46 6.87 6.33
C VAL A 35 -17.96 8.18 5.75
N ALA A 36 -18.21 8.22 4.45
CA ALA A 36 -18.90 9.31 3.79
C ALA A 36 -19.53 8.83 2.49
N ASN A 37 -20.65 9.41 2.07
CA ASN A 37 -21.16 9.17 0.73
C ASN A 37 -21.69 10.43 0.06
N VAL A 38 -21.47 10.49 -1.25
CA VAL A 38 -21.82 11.61 -2.12
C VAL A 38 -22.89 11.13 -3.07
N VAL A 39 -24.06 11.77 -3.02
CA VAL A 39 -25.23 11.43 -3.84
C VAL A 39 -25.62 12.65 -4.68
N PRO A 40 -25.90 12.49 -5.98
CA PRO A 40 -26.46 13.57 -6.79
C PRO A 40 -27.79 14.04 -6.20
N HIS A 41 -28.06 15.33 -6.32
CA HIS A 41 -29.31 15.89 -5.86
C HIS A 41 -29.86 16.91 -6.86
N ALA A 42 -31.07 16.66 -7.35
CA ALA A 42 -31.67 17.40 -8.46
C ALA A 42 -31.74 18.92 -8.24
N VAL A 43 -31.94 19.39 -7.00
CA VAL A 43 -32.09 20.82 -6.68
C VAL A 43 -30.82 21.44 -6.11
N LEU A 44 -29.97 20.66 -5.46
CA LEU A 44 -28.82 21.16 -4.67
C LEU A 44 -27.47 20.83 -5.33
N GLY A 45 -27.48 20.22 -6.51
CA GLY A 45 -26.32 19.63 -7.15
C GLY A 45 -25.95 18.30 -6.52
N VAL A 46 -25.46 18.32 -5.29
CA VAL A 46 -24.94 17.12 -4.59
C VAL A 46 -25.23 17.18 -3.09
N ARG A 47 -25.61 16.04 -2.50
CA ARG A 47 -25.67 15.82 -1.05
C ARG A 47 -24.52 14.93 -0.59
N LEU A 48 -23.95 15.29 0.54
CA LEU A 48 -22.88 14.57 1.21
C LEU A 48 -23.35 14.14 2.59
N PHE A 49 -23.20 12.85 2.89
CA PHE A 49 -23.46 12.28 4.20
C PHE A 49 -22.11 11.89 4.83
N LEU A 50 -21.95 12.18 6.12
CA LEU A 50 -20.70 12.07 6.83
C LEU A 50 -20.89 11.27 8.11
N ASP A 51 -20.21 10.14 8.20
CA ASP A 51 -20.30 9.17 9.29
C ASP A 51 -18.89 8.76 9.74
N ALA A 52 -18.27 9.61 10.56
CA ALA A 52 -17.01 9.27 11.21
C ALA A 52 -17.29 8.84 12.65
N ARG A 53 -16.60 7.75 13.07
CA ARG A 53 -16.68 6.97 14.34
C ARG A 53 -16.91 7.73 15.66
N LYS A 54 -16.86 9.06 15.67
CA LYS A 54 -16.89 9.92 16.85
C LYS A 54 -18.20 10.73 17.02
N MET A 55 -19.16 10.60 16.11
CA MET A 55 -20.48 11.25 16.22
C MET A 55 -21.57 10.17 16.27
N SER A 56 -22.57 10.36 17.12
CA SER A 56 -23.79 9.52 17.14
C SER A 56 -24.76 9.84 16.00
N GLN A 57 -24.53 10.92 15.24
CA GLN A 57 -25.37 11.36 14.13
C GLN A 57 -24.56 11.59 12.85
N THR A 58 -25.12 11.08 11.74
CA THR A 58 -24.65 11.35 10.38
C THR A 58 -24.87 12.81 10.04
N LYS A 59 -23.82 13.52 9.64
CA LYS A 59 -23.92 14.93 9.20
C LYS A 59 -24.23 14.98 7.71
N VAL A 60 -25.28 15.73 7.34
CA VAL A 60 -25.65 15.97 5.93
C VAL A 60 -25.23 17.38 5.51
N VAL A 61 -24.59 17.49 4.34
CA VAL A 61 -24.11 18.77 3.77
C VAL A 61 -24.47 18.83 2.29
N ALA A 62 -24.94 19.98 1.82
CA ALA A 62 -25.14 20.24 0.39
C ALA A 62 -23.87 20.84 -0.23
N ALA A 63 -23.57 20.49 -1.48
CA ALA A 63 -22.45 21.04 -2.23
C ALA A 63 -22.83 21.22 -3.70
N ALA A 64 -22.32 22.28 -4.32
CA ALA A 64 -22.61 22.60 -5.72
C ALA A 64 -22.07 21.54 -6.70
N ASN A 65 -21.00 20.82 -6.34
CA ASN A 65 -20.41 19.79 -7.20
C ASN A 65 -19.75 18.65 -6.40
N ALA A 66 -19.60 17.51 -7.07
CA ALA A 66 -19.06 16.29 -6.47
C ALA A 66 -17.58 16.42 -6.06
N ARG A 67 -16.77 17.21 -6.79
CA ARG A 67 -15.35 17.43 -6.46
C ARG A 67 -15.20 18.14 -5.11
N GLN A 68 -15.99 19.18 -4.87
CA GLN A 68 -16.00 19.92 -3.63
C GLN A 68 -16.54 19.07 -2.48
N ALA A 69 -17.62 18.31 -2.72
CA ALA A 69 -18.17 17.37 -1.75
C ALA A 69 -17.11 16.34 -1.31
N LYS A 70 -16.39 15.73 -2.26
CA LYS A 70 -15.33 14.76 -1.98
C LYS A 70 -14.18 15.37 -1.18
N ARG A 71 -13.65 16.52 -1.59
CA ARG A 71 -12.57 17.19 -0.85
C ARG A 71 -12.97 17.58 0.57
N TYR A 72 -14.20 18.04 0.75
CA TYR A 72 -14.71 18.37 2.08
C TYR A 72 -14.84 17.11 2.94
N ALA A 73 -15.42 16.03 2.39
CA ALA A 73 -15.54 14.75 3.08
C ALA A 73 -14.18 14.18 3.49
N GLU A 74 -13.20 14.17 2.58
CA GLU A 74 -11.83 13.72 2.86
C GLU A 74 -11.24 14.46 4.06
N ARG A 75 -11.27 15.79 4.06
CA ARG A 75 -10.72 16.60 5.15
C ARG A 75 -11.49 16.38 6.45
N TRP A 76 -12.82 16.31 6.39
CA TRP A 76 -13.68 16.13 7.56
C TRP A 76 -13.49 14.74 8.21
N CYS A 77 -13.39 13.69 7.40
CA CYS A 77 -13.13 12.32 7.82
C CYS A 77 -11.71 12.16 8.33
N ALA A 78 -10.71 12.68 7.61
CA ALA A 78 -9.29 12.60 8.00
C ALA A 78 -9.03 13.21 9.38
N ALA A 79 -9.57 14.41 9.65
CA ALA A 79 -9.43 15.09 10.93
C ALA A 79 -10.02 14.31 12.11
N ARG A 80 -11.02 13.44 11.88
CA ARG A 80 -11.72 12.68 12.93
C ARG A 80 -11.21 11.25 13.08
N LEU A 81 -10.84 10.62 11.99
CA LEU A 81 -10.40 9.22 11.96
C LEU A 81 -8.92 9.07 12.28
N CYS A 82 -8.11 10.11 12.06
CA CYS A 82 -6.68 10.13 12.33
C CYS A 82 -6.26 11.43 13.04
N PRO A 83 -6.80 11.73 14.25
CA PRO A 83 -6.51 12.98 14.97
C PRO A 83 -5.04 13.13 15.37
N GLN A 84 -4.28 12.04 15.42
CA GLN A 84 -2.85 12.03 15.75
C GLN A 84 -1.93 12.39 14.58
N LEU A 85 -2.46 12.49 13.36
CA LEU A 85 -1.68 12.82 12.17
C LEU A 85 -1.96 14.26 11.74
N ARG A 86 -0.99 14.90 11.07
CA ARG A 86 -1.25 16.17 10.38
C ARG A 86 -2.30 15.94 9.30
N LEU A 87 -3.14 16.94 9.04
CA LEU A 87 -4.29 16.79 8.12
C LEU A 87 -3.89 16.27 6.74
N ARG A 88 -2.74 16.72 6.20
CA ARG A 88 -2.22 16.24 4.92
C ARG A 88 -1.95 14.74 4.93
N ASP A 89 -1.26 14.25 5.96
CA ASP A 89 -0.90 12.84 6.11
C ASP A 89 -2.13 11.99 6.45
N ALA A 90 -3.07 12.55 7.21
CA ALA A 90 -4.34 11.92 7.50
C ALA A 90 -5.19 11.72 6.23
N VAL A 91 -5.24 12.71 5.32
CA VAL A 91 -5.92 12.58 4.03
C VAL A 91 -5.20 11.58 3.14
N ALA A 92 -3.87 11.64 3.06
CA ALA A 92 -3.07 10.69 2.29
C ALA A 92 -3.33 9.25 2.77
N ARG A 93 -3.33 9.04 4.09
CA ARG A 93 -3.64 7.75 4.70
C ARG A 93 -5.08 7.30 4.43
N LEU A 94 -6.05 8.21 4.52
CA LEU A 94 -7.47 7.92 4.27
C LEU A 94 -7.73 7.45 2.83
N LEU A 95 -7.00 8.03 1.87
CA LEU A 95 -7.10 7.72 0.44
C LEU A 95 -6.14 6.61 -0.01
N ASP A 96 -5.17 6.24 0.82
CA ASP A 96 -4.26 5.15 0.52
C ASP A 96 -5.04 3.84 0.56
N ALA A 97 -5.41 3.39 -0.64
CA ALA A 97 -6.19 2.20 -0.84
C ALA A 97 -5.41 0.92 -0.53
N GLY A 98 -4.08 0.96 -0.36
CA GLY A 98 -3.23 -0.22 -0.57
C GLY A 98 -2.05 -0.42 0.38
N THR A 99 -1.66 0.55 1.20
CA THR A 99 -0.58 0.32 2.16
C THR A 99 -1.18 0.01 3.54
N PRO A 100 -1.21 -1.25 4.01
CA PRO A 100 -1.35 -1.49 5.44
C PRO A 100 -0.30 -0.62 6.15
N PRO A 101 -0.61 0.04 7.28
CA PRO A 101 0.43 0.77 8.01
C PRO A 101 1.61 -0.19 8.16
N PRO A 102 2.87 0.25 7.96
CA PRO A 102 3.99 -0.61 8.27
C PRO A 102 3.78 -1.04 9.71
N SER A 103 3.38 -2.31 9.91
CA SER A 103 3.21 -2.88 11.22
C SER A 103 4.52 -2.61 11.89
N ALA A 104 4.54 -1.76 12.93
CA ALA A 104 5.77 -1.43 13.61
C ALA A 104 6.34 -2.76 14.07
N LEU A 105 7.35 -3.27 13.35
CA LEU A 105 7.83 -4.65 13.51
C LEU A 105 8.03 -4.87 14.99
N THR A 106 7.44 -5.93 15.54
CA THR A 106 7.67 -6.26 16.94
C THR A 106 9.18 -6.42 17.15
N ARG A 107 9.66 -6.19 18.37
CA ARG A 107 11.10 -6.25 18.68
C ARG A 107 11.73 -7.55 18.18
N GLU A 108 10.99 -8.66 18.29
CA GLU A 108 11.36 -9.98 17.80
C GLU A 108 11.46 -10.06 16.26
N GLN A 109 10.51 -9.49 15.52
CA GLN A 109 10.58 -9.44 14.05
C GLN A 109 11.77 -8.61 13.55
N ARG A 110 12.12 -7.51 14.24
CA ARG A 110 13.34 -6.75 13.93
C ARG A 110 14.59 -7.59 14.20
N GLN A 111 14.58 -8.36 15.28
CA GLN A 111 15.71 -9.21 15.63
C GLN A 111 15.84 -10.40 14.67
N GLN A 112 14.74 -10.94 14.17
CA GLN A 112 14.72 -11.95 13.12
C GLN A 112 15.19 -11.38 11.78
N ALA A 113 14.75 -10.19 11.39
CA ALA A 113 15.23 -9.51 10.19
C ALA A 113 16.73 -9.20 10.24
N ARG A 114 17.25 -8.79 11.41
CA ARG A 114 18.70 -8.61 11.64
C ARG A 114 19.45 -9.94 11.51
N ARG A 115 18.97 -11.01 12.14
CA ARG A 115 19.58 -12.36 12.02
C ARG A 115 19.62 -12.85 10.57
N LEU A 116 18.53 -12.62 9.81
CA LEU A 116 18.47 -12.98 8.40
C LEU A 116 19.47 -12.17 7.55
N ALA A 117 19.62 -10.87 7.81
CA ALA A 117 20.59 -10.02 7.13
C ALA A 117 22.04 -10.41 7.45
N GLU A 118 22.34 -10.74 8.71
CA GLU A 118 23.66 -11.20 9.15
C GLU A 118 24.02 -12.56 8.56
N ALA A 119 23.06 -13.49 8.51
CA ALA A 119 23.25 -14.79 7.87
C ALA A 119 23.50 -14.66 6.35
N GLY A 120 22.72 -13.81 5.67
CA GLY A 120 22.90 -13.53 4.24
C GLY A 120 24.25 -12.90 3.92
N SER A 121 24.75 -12.00 4.77
CA SER A 121 26.08 -11.39 4.61
C SER A 121 27.21 -12.41 4.73
N ARG A 122 27.11 -13.35 5.69
CA ARG A 122 28.11 -14.43 5.87
C ARG A 122 28.11 -15.42 4.72
N GLU A 123 26.95 -15.75 4.16
CA GLU A 123 26.83 -16.63 3.00
C GLU A 123 27.41 -15.96 1.74
N MET A 124 27.09 -14.68 1.52
CA MET A 124 27.64 -13.91 0.40
C MET A 124 29.17 -13.81 0.45
N GLY A 125 29.74 -13.68 1.65
CA GLY A 125 31.18 -13.71 1.88
C GLY A 125 31.82 -15.04 1.43
N ARG A 126 31.25 -16.16 1.87
CA ARG A 126 31.73 -17.50 1.48
C ARG A 126 31.59 -17.76 -0.02
N ILE A 127 30.51 -17.32 -0.64
CA ILE A 127 30.32 -17.41 -2.10
C ILE A 127 31.41 -16.61 -2.83
N LYS A 128 31.69 -15.38 -2.37
CA LYS A 128 32.73 -14.53 -2.97
C LYS A 128 34.13 -15.14 -2.82
N GLU A 129 34.45 -15.72 -1.66
CA GLU A 129 35.71 -16.43 -1.41
C GLU A 129 35.85 -17.68 -2.27
N ALA A 130 34.80 -18.50 -2.38
CA ALA A 130 34.80 -19.69 -3.23
C ALA A 130 34.96 -19.33 -4.72
N LEU A 131 34.34 -18.24 -5.16
CA LEU A 131 34.52 -17.71 -6.52
C LEU A 131 35.93 -17.15 -6.75
N ALA A 132 36.51 -16.47 -5.76
CA ALA A 132 37.90 -15.99 -5.82
C ALA A 132 38.90 -17.15 -5.86
N LEU A 133 38.69 -18.19 -5.05
CA LEU A 133 39.49 -19.41 -5.01
C LEU A 133 39.38 -20.23 -6.30
N ARG A 134 38.26 -20.13 -7.04
CA ARG A 134 38.13 -20.74 -8.38
C ARG A 134 38.79 -19.89 -9.48
N ARG A 135 38.96 -18.59 -9.25
CA ARG A 135 39.59 -17.67 -10.21
C ARG A 135 41.13 -17.79 -10.23
N THR A 136 41.73 -18.11 -9.09
CA THR A 136 43.19 -18.37 -8.96
C THR A 136 43.70 -19.60 -9.72
N PRO A 137 43.11 -20.81 -9.66
CA PRO A 137 43.60 -21.99 -10.38
C PRO A 137 43.45 -21.89 -11.90
N ALA A 138 42.53 -21.06 -12.40
CA ALA A 138 42.38 -20.80 -13.82
C ALA A 138 43.49 -19.88 -14.38
N MET A 139 44.00 -18.93 -13.57
CA MET A 139 45.13 -18.08 -13.99
C MET A 139 46.48 -18.82 -13.91
N SER A 140 46.68 -19.73 -12.96
CA SER A 140 47.92 -20.52 -12.89
C SER A 140 48.09 -21.47 -14.09
N ARG A 141 47.00 -22.09 -14.58
CA ARG A 141 47.04 -22.95 -15.78
C ARG A 141 47.15 -22.20 -17.10
N ALA A 142 46.76 -20.92 -17.13
CA ALA A 142 46.89 -20.07 -18.32
C ALA A 142 48.31 -19.52 -18.48
N GLN A 143 49.02 -19.26 -17.38
CA GLN A 143 50.41 -18.75 -17.44
C GLN A 143 51.44 -19.84 -17.72
N GLU A 144 51.19 -21.10 -17.33
CA GLU A 144 52.11 -22.22 -17.64
C GLU A 144 52.08 -22.64 -19.11
N GLN A 145 50.97 -22.43 -19.82
CA GLN A 145 50.85 -22.72 -21.26
C GLN A 145 51.44 -21.62 -22.16
N ALA A 146 51.88 -20.50 -21.60
CA ALA A 146 52.40 -19.35 -22.34
C ALA A 146 53.94 -19.21 -22.25
N ARG A 147 54.68 -20.26 -21.91
CA ARG A 147 56.16 -20.24 -21.97
C ARG A 147 56.65 -20.73 -23.34
N PRO A 148 57.17 -19.85 -24.21
CA PRO A 148 57.70 -20.29 -25.49
C PRO A 148 59.02 -21.06 -25.28
N LEU A 149 59.17 -22.19 -25.96
CA LEU A 149 60.40 -22.99 -26.03
C LEU A 149 61.53 -22.17 -26.65
N PRO A 150 62.75 -22.16 -26.06
CA PRO A 150 63.91 -21.58 -26.72
C PRO A 150 64.34 -22.46 -27.91
N ARG A 151 64.78 -21.79 -28.99
CA ARG A 151 65.29 -22.37 -30.24
C ARG A 151 66.62 -23.09 -30.05
#